data_AF-A0A497GRN2-F1
#
_entry.id   AF-A0A497GRN2-F1
#
_cell.length_a   1.000
_cell.length_b   1.000
_cell.length_c   1.000
_cell.angle_alpha   90.00
_cell.angle_beta   90.00
_cell.angle_gamma   90.00
#
_symmetry.space_group_name_H-M   'P 1'
#
loop_
_entity.id
_entity.type
_entity.pdbx_description
1 polymer ?
#
loop_
_entity_poly.entity_id
_entity_poly.type
_entity_poly.pdbx_seq_one_letter_code
_entity_poly.pdbx_strand_id
1 'polypeptide(L)' 'MVTFTPTKLAKILGIKPLSVYLSIIHHYLKELAEEGLIEPFPQRNRCRYVIRRGSPLWKAT' A
#
# COMPACT_ATOMS: atom_id res chain seq x y z
N MET A 1 -2.26 10.13 -9.40
CA MET A 1 -2.26 8.80 -8.74
C MET A 1 -0.84 8.51 -8.27
N VAL A 2 -0.68 7.78 -7.18
CA VAL A 2 0.62 7.37 -6.63
C VAL A 2 0.53 5.89 -6.40
N THR A 3 1.45 5.13 -6.99
CA THR A 3 1.52 3.68 -6.80
C THR A 3 2.66 3.33 -5.85
N PHE A 4 2.47 2.33 -5.01
CA PHE A 4 3.49 1.86 -4.08
C PHE A 4 3.38 0.35 -3.86
N THR A 5 4.47 -0.23 -3.36
CA THR A 5 4.50 -1.65 -2.95
C THR A 5 4.61 -1.73 -1.42
N PRO A 6 4.13 -2.83 -0.81
CA PRO A 6 4.32 -3.09 0.62
C PRO A 6 5.78 -2.99 1.06
N THR A 7 6.70 -3.49 0.22
CA THR A 7 8.15 -3.42 0.44
C THR A 7 8.68 -1.98 0.45
N LYS A 8 8.17 -1.10 -0.43
CA LYS A 8 8.54 0.31 -0.46
C LYS A 8 8.01 1.05 0.76
N LEU A 9 6.78 0.73 1.19
CA LEU A 9 6.19 1.29 2.40
C LEU A 9 6.98 0.88 3.65
N ALA A 10 7.34 -0.40 3.78
CA ALA A 10 8.17 -0.88 4.89
C ALA A 10 9.50 -0.11 4.98
N LYS A 11 10.16 0.13 3.85
CA LYS A 11 11.41 0.91 3.78
C LYS A 11 11.22 2.36 4.24
N ILE A 12 10.12 3.01 3.84
CA ILE A 12 9.79 4.39 4.26
C ILE A 12 9.55 4.45 5.78
N LEU A 13 8.90 3.43 6.33
CA LEU A 13 8.62 3.32 7.76
C LEU A 13 9.83 2.88 8.60
N GLY A 14 11.00 2.64 7.98
CA GLY A 14 12.19 2.14 8.68
C GLY A 14 12.05 0.71 9.21
N ILE A 15 11.06 -0.04 8.73
CA ILE A 15 10.78 -1.41 9.18
C ILE A 15 11.70 -2.36 8.41
N LYS A 16 12.45 -3.19 9.15
CA LYS A 16 13.25 -4.26 8.53
C LYS A 16 12.33 -5.20 7.74
N PRO A 17 12.69 -5.60 6.52
CA PRO A 17 11.84 -6.45 5.68
C PRO A 17 11.87 -7.92 6.15
N LEU A 18 11.40 -8.19 7.37
CA LEU A 18 11.10 -9.54 7.83
C LEU A 18 9.72 -9.95 7.29
N SER A 19 9.56 -11.24 7.00
CA SER A 19 8.34 -11.82 6.44
C SER A 19 7.09 -11.46 7.26
N VAL A 20 7.22 -11.48 8.59
CA VAL A 20 6.13 -11.15 9.53
C VAL A 20 5.65 -9.70 9.35
N TYR A 21 6.58 -8.74 9.24
CA TYR A 21 6.21 -7.33 9.06
C TYR A 21 5.56 -7.09 7.71
N LEU A 22 6.03 -7.75 6.66
CA LEU A 22 5.39 -7.67 5.35
C LEU A 22 3.97 -8.23 5.41
N SER A 23 3.73 -9.35 6.10
CA SER A 23 2.37 -9.89 6.29
C SER A 23 1.44 -8.91 7.01
N ILE A 24 1.91 -8.23 8.05
CA ILE A 24 1.13 -7.20 8.76
C ILE A 24 0.81 -6.02 7.84
N ILE A 25 1.81 -5.51 7.13
CA ILE A 25 1.62 -4.41 6.16
C ILE A 25 0.61 -4.83 5.08
N HIS A 26 0.71 -6.07 4.58
CA HIS A 26 -0.23 -6.61 3.61
C HIS A 26 -1.66 -6.66 4.14
N HIS A 27 -1.84 -7.11 5.38
CA HIS A 27 -3.15 -7.17 6.02
C HIS A 27 -3.76 -5.77 6.14
N TYR A 28 -2.99 -4.81 6.67
CA TYR A 28 -3.44 -3.43 6.80
C TYR A 28 -3.77 -2.75 5.46
N LEU A 29 -2.95 -2.96 4.43
CA LEU A 29 -3.23 -2.45 3.09
C LEU A 29 -4.46 -3.10 2.45
N LYS A 30 -4.81 -4.32 2.86
CA LYS A 30 -6.05 -4.98 2.42
C LYS A 30 -7.26 -4.31 3.07
N GLU A 31 -7.22 -4.02 4.37
CA GLU A 31 -8.27 -3.28 5.07
C GLU A 31 -8.50 -1.91 4.46
N LEU A 32 -7.43 -1.13 4.20
CA LEU A 32 -7.55 0.17 3.53
C LEU A 32 -8.15 0.07 2.12
N ALA A 33 -7.92 -1.05 1.42
CA ALA A 33 -8.52 -1.27 0.12
C ALA A 33 -10.00 -1.64 0.22
N GLU A 34 -10.38 -2.42 1.23
CA GLU A 34 -11.78 -2.75 1.55
C GLU A 34 -12.58 -1.51 1.96
N GLU A 35 -11.95 -0.55 2.64
CA GLU A 35 -12.51 0.76 2.97
C GLU A 35 -12.57 1.74 1.77
N GLY A 36 -12.04 1.35 0.61
CA GLY A 36 -12.01 2.19 -0.60
C GLY A 36 -11.02 3.36 -0.55
N LEU A 37 -10.08 3.35 0.42
CA LEU A 37 -9.08 4.41 0.57
C LEU A 37 -7.91 4.24 -0.41
N ILE A 38 -7.61 2.99 -0.79
CA ILE A 38 -6.63 2.63 -1.81
C ILE A 38 -7.20 1.54 -2.73
N GLU A 39 -6.57 1.32 -3.89
CA GLU A 39 -6.97 0.23 -4.80
C GLU A 39 -5.79 -0.73 -5.05
N PRO A 40 -6.05 -2.04 -5.21
CA PRO A 40 -5.06 -2.94 -5.76
C PRO A 40 -4.74 -2.54 -7.21
N PHE A 41 -3.45 -2.42 -7.52
CA PHE A 41 -2.99 -2.11 -8.88
C PHE A 41 -2.63 -3.43 -9.59
N PRO A 42 -3.36 -3.83 -10.64
CA PRO A 42 -3.17 -5.14 -11.27
C PRO A 42 -1.78 -5.24 -11.89
N GLN A 43 -0.96 -6.15 -11.37
CA GLN A 43 0.32 -6.52 -11.95
C GLN A 43 0.56 -8.01 -11.72
N ARG A 44 0.84 -8.76 -12.79
CA ARG A 44 0.85 -10.25 -12.81
C ARG A 44 1.53 -10.92 -11.60
N ASN A 45 2.66 -10.37 -11.11
CA ASN A 45 3.48 -11.01 -10.07
C ASN A 45 3.83 -10.09 -8.89
N ARG A 46 3.18 -8.93 -8.73
CA ARG A 46 3.53 -8.00 -7.63
C ARG A 46 2.28 -7.38 -7.01
N CYS A 47 2.13 -7.54 -5.70
CA CYS A 47 1.18 -6.76 -4.92
C CYS A 47 1.60 -5.30 -4.92
N ARG A 48 0.85 -4.50 -5.65
CA ARG A 48 1.02 -3.05 -5.75
C ARG A 48 -0.33 -2.42 -5.41
N TYR A 49 -0.27 -1.28 -4.74
CA TYR A 49 -1.45 -0.50 -4.39
C TYR A 49 -1.34 0.89 -5.03
N VAL A 50 -2.48 1.54 -5.23
CA VAL A 50 -2.58 2.89 -5.77
C VAL A 50 -3.47 3.77 -4.91
N ILE A 51 -3.01 5.00 -4.66
CA ILE A 51 -3.82 6.09 -4.13
C ILE A 51 -4.29 6.93 -5.32
N ARG A 52 -5.61 7.02 -5.52
CA ARG A 52 -6.24 7.86 -6.55
C ARG A 52 -6.36 9.31 -6.06
N ARG A 53 -6.49 10.25 -7.00
CA ARG A 53 -6.62 11.69 -6.68
C ARG A 53 -7.83 12.04 -5.80
N GLY A 54 -8.91 11.24 -5.90
CA GLY A 54 -10.12 11.44 -5.10
C GLY A 54 -10.11 10.73 -3.74
N SER A 55 -9.06 9.99 -3.40
CA SER A 55 -8.94 9.35 -2.09
C SER A 55 -8.68 10.42 -1.02
N PRO A 56 -9.25 10.31 0.19
CA PRO A 56 -8.90 11.18 1.31
C PRO A 56 -7.43 11.04 1.76
N LEU A 57 -6.76 9.94 1.37
CA LEU A 57 -5.32 9.76 1.57
C LEU A 57 -4.47 10.53 0.54
N TRP A 58 -5.10 11.09 -0.50
CA TRP A 58 -4.45 11.99 -1.44
C TRP A 58 -4.28 13.36 -0.82
N LYS A 59 -3.24 13.53 0.02
CA LYS A 59 -2.86 14.87 0.47
C LYS A 59 -2.46 15.71 -0.74
N ALA A 60 -3.20 16.81 -0.94
CA ALA A 60 -2.75 17.95 -1.71
C ALA A 60 -1.56 18.56 -0.95
N THR A 61 -0.35 18.04 -1.19
CA THR A 61 0.87 18.83 -1.00
C THR A 61 0.83 20.04 -1.90
#